data_AF-A0A8T6NRK6-F1
#
_entry.id   AF-A0A8T6NRK6-F1
#
_cell.length_a   1.000
_cell.length_b   1.000
_cell.length_c   1.000
_cell.angle_alpha   90.00
_cell.angle_beta   90.00
_cell.angle_gamma   90.00
#
_symmetry.space_group_name_H-M   'P 1'
#
loop_
_entity.id
_entity.type
_entity.pdbx_description
1 polymer ?
#
loop_
_entity_poly.entity_id
_entity_poly.type
_entity_poly.pdbx_seq_one_letter_code
_entity_poly.pdbx_strand_id
1 'polypeptide(L)'
;DLPEPPPADERVPHFTLEEDEDAFEVHKLDEHVYEVVGQRVERAAAMTYWQYEEAVLRFQRILDALGVTAALEEAGCGEGDTVIIGEIELEWIDWVE
;
A
#
# COMPACT_ATOMS: atom_id res chain seq x y z
N ASP A 1 12.60 6.15 -59.97
CA ASP A 1 11.99 6.38 -58.66
C ASP A 1 11.57 5.09 -58.01
N LEU A 2 12.19 4.76 -56.88
CA LEU A 2 11.72 3.73 -55.98
C LEU A 2 10.82 4.43 -54.93
N PRO A 3 9.61 3.95 -54.63
CA PRO A 3 8.77 4.58 -53.62
C PRO A 3 9.40 4.43 -52.22
N GLU A 4 9.30 5.48 -51.42
CA GLU A 4 9.70 5.44 -50.02
C GLU A 4 8.91 4.37 -49.25
N PRO A 5 9.56 3.61 -48.34
CA PRO A 5 8.86 2.67 -47.50
C PRO A 5 7.85 3.41 -46.61
N PRO A 6 6.67 2.81 -46.31
CA PRO A 6 5.73 3.41 -45.39
C PRO A 6 6.40 3.61 -44.02
N PRO A 7 5.98 4.64 -43.25
CA PRO A 7 6.55 4.87 -41.94
C PRO A 7 6.40 3.61 -41.11
N ALA A 8 7.50 3.21 -40.45
CA ALA A 8 7.46 2.16 -39.45
C ALA A 8 6.43 2.58 -38.41
N ASP A 9 5.41 1.74 -38.24
CA ASP A 9 4.43 1.82 -37.18
C ASP A 9 5.19 1.95 -35.85
N GLU A 10 5.33 3.18 -35.36
CA GLU A 10 5.69 3.48 -33.98
C GLU A 10 4.56 2.92 -33.12
N ARG A 11 4.60 1.60 -32.92
CA ARG A 11 3.93 0.98 -31.80
C ARG A 11 4.63 1.54 -30.57
N VAL A 12 4.17 2.70 -30.12
CA VAL A 12 4.41 3.20 -28.78
C VAL A 12 4.10 2.00 -27.90
N PRO A 13 5.08 1.43 -27.18
CA PRO A 13 4.79 0.37 -26.26
C PRO A 13 3.79 0.94 -25.26
N HIS A 14 2.53 0.51 -25.39
CA HIS A 14 1.56 0.67 -24.32
C HIS A 14 2.12 -0.18 -23.19
N PHE A 15 2.91 0.45 -22.32
CA PHE A 15 3.03 -0.01 -20.96
C PHE A 15 1.65 0.22 -20.35
N THR A 16 0.73 -0.72 -20.58
CA THR A 16 -0.29 -0.97 -19.59
C THR A 16 0.51 -1.41 -18.38
N LEU A 17 0.81 -0.47 -17.47
CA LEU A 17 1.08 -0.84 -16.09
C LEU A 17 -0.12 -1.72 -15.73
N GLU A 18 0.08 -3.04 -15.71
CA GLU A 18 -0.79 -3.89 -14.92
C GLU A 18 -0.81 -3.20 -13.56
N GLU A 19 -1.98 -2.68 -13.15
CA GLU A 19 -2.12 -1.97 -11.89
C GLU A 19 -1.48 -2.87 -10.82
N ASP A 20 -0.36 -2.42 -10.25
CA ASP A 20 0.37 -3.21 -9.28
C ASP A 20 -0.56 -3.35 -8.08
N GLU A 21 -1.19 -4.51 -7.92
CA GLU A 21 -2.17 -4.75 -6.85
C GLU A 21 -1.54 -4.55 -5.47
N ASP A 22 -0.21 -4.64 -5.37
CA ASP A 22 0.58 -4.44 -4.16
C ASP A 22 0.96 -2.97 -3.94
N ALA A 23 0.72 -2.07 -4.91
CA ALA A 23 0.99 -0.64 -4.76
C ALA A 23 0.09 0.01 -3.70
N PHE A 24 0.68 0.94 -2.95
CA PHE A 24 0.01 1.70 -1.91
C PHE A 24 0.62 3.10 -1.77
N GLU A 25 -0.12 4.00 -1.13
CA GLU A 25 0.32 5.35 -0.75
C GLU A 25 0.08 5.57 0.74
N VAL A 26 0.95 6.35 1.38
CA VAL A 26 0.80 6.79 2.79
C VAL A 26 0.58 8.30 2.80
N HIS A 27 -0.52 8.75 3.40
CA HIS A 27 -0.84 10.15 3.59
C HIS A 27 -0.82 10.49 5.08
N LYS A 28 -0.09 11.54 5.45
CA LYS A 28 -0.17 12.12 6.79
C LYS A 28 -1.35 13.09 6.83
N LEU A 29 -2.43 12.71 7.52
CA LEU A 29 -3.65 13.52 7.62
C LEU A 29 -3.57 14.55 8.76
N ASP A 30 -2.88 14.20 9.86
CA ASP A 30 -2.63 15.08 11.02
C ASP A 30 -1.29 14.70 11.69
N GLU A 31 -0.91 15.37 12.79
CA GLU A 31 0.34 15.13 13.54
C GLU A 31 0.52 13.65 13.93
N HIS A 32 -0.58 13.01 14.36
CA HIS A 32 -0.66 11.64 14.86
C HIS A 32 -1.63 10.74 14.07
N VAL A 33 -2.01 11.15 12.84
CA VAL A 33 -2.99 10.41 12.03
C VAL A 33 -2.47 10.20 10.61
N TYR A 34 -2.40 8.94 10.21
CA TYR A 34 -1.92 8.48 8.90
C TYR A 34 -3.01 7.67 8.20
N GLU A 35 -3.08 7.79 6.88
CA GLU A 35 -3.95 6.99 6.02
C GLU A 35 -3.10 6.20 5.04
N VAL A 36 -3.39 4.92 4.89
CA VAL A 36 -2.79 4.04 3.88
C VAL A 36 -3.86 3.67 2.87
N VAL A 37 -3.62 4.03 1.61
CA VAL A 37 -4.50 3.73 0.48
C VAL A 37 -3.84 2.68 -0.39
N GLY A 38 -4.56 1.62 -0.76
CA GLY A 38 -4.03 0.57 -1.62
C GLY A 38 -4.91 -0.68 -1.66
N GLN A 39 -5.11 -1.24 -2.86
CA GLN A 39 -6.12 -2.29 -3.07
C GLN A 39 -5.87 -3.52 -2.20
N ARG A 40 -4.63 -4.03 -2.15
CA ARG A 40 -4.32 -5.23 -1.39
C ARG A 40 -4.30 -5.00 0.12
N VAL A 41 -3.78 -3.87 0.58
CA VAL A 41 -3.71 -3.57 2.01
C VAL A 41 -5.10 -3.32 2.59
N GLU A 42 -5.97 -2.61 1.88
CA GLU A 42 -7.37 -2.41 2.25
C GLU A 42 -8.15 -3.73 2.29
N ARG A 43 -7.96 -4.58 1.28
CA ARG A 43 -8.56 -5.92 1.27
C ARG A 43 -8.09 -6.77 2.45
N ALA A 44 -6.80 -6.73 2.76
CA ALA A 44 -6.25 -7.45 3.90
C ALA A 44 -6.87 -6.95 5.21
N ALA A 45 -7.03 -5.63 5.38
CA ALA A 45 -7.64 -5.03 6.55
C ALA A 45 -9.12 -5.45 6.68
N ALA A 46 -9.90 -5.34 5.60
CA ALA A 46 -11.32 -5.71 5.57
C ALA A 46 -11.57 -7.19 5.84
N MET A 47 -10.63 -8.07 5.46
CA MET A 47 -10.71 -9.51 5.68
C MET A 47 -10.16 -9.96 7.05
N THR A 48 -9.60 -9.03 7.84
CA THR A 48 -9.00 -9.35 9.14
C THR A 48 -10.05 -9.43 10.24
N TYR A 49 -10.00 -10.50 11.02
CA TYR A 49 -10.85 -10.66 12.20
C TYR A 49 -10.15 -10.06 13.42
N TRP A 50 -10.34 -8.76 13.66
CA TRP A 50 -9.62 -7.95 14.67
C TRP A 50 -9.75 -8.42 16.13
N GLN A 51 -10.73 -9.28 16.44
CA GLN A 51 -10.90 -9.87 17.78
C GLN A 51 -9.99 -11.07 18.04
N TYR A 52 -9.26 -11.55 17.02
CA TYR A 52 -8.39 -12.72 17.11
C TYR A 52 -6.93 -12.30 16.91
N GLU A 53 -6.13 -12.52 17.93
CA GLU A 53 -4.71 -12.12 17.96
C GLU A 53 -3.92 -12.70 16.79
N GLU A 54 -4.15 -13.97 16.44
CA GLU A 54 -3.48 -14.61 15.30
C GLU A 54 -3.83 -13.97 13.94
N ALA A 55 -5.05 -13.43 13.81
CA ALA A 55 -5.46 -12.72 12.61
C ALA A 55 -4.78 -11.35 12.51
N VAL A 56 -4.67 -10.64 13.63
CA VAL A 56 -3.93 -9.36 13.72
C VAL A 56 -2.45 -9.58 13.40
N LEU A 57 -1.81 -10.60 13.96
CA LEU A 57 -0.42 -10.95 13.64
C LEU A 57 -0.23 -11.31 12.16
N ARG A 58 -1.22 -11.97 11.54
CA ARG A 58 -1.19 -12.23 10.09
C ARG A 58 -1.27 -10.93 9.30
N PHE A 59 -2.11 -9.99 9.71
CA PHE A 59 -2.23 -8.69 9.07
C PHE A 59 -0.94 -7.89 9.15
N GLN A 60 -0.29 -7.84 10.32
CA GLN A 60 1.02 -7.18 10.50
C GLN A 60 2.06 -7.74 9.53
N ARG A 61 2.16 -9.06 9.40
CA ARG A 61 3.07 -9.69 8.41
C ARG A 61 2.74 -9.33 6.96
N ILE A 62 1.48 -9.02 6.65
CA ILE A 62 1.10 -8.53 5.31
C ILE A 62 1.60 -7.10 5.12
N LEU A 63 1.45 -6.22 6.12
CA LEU A 63 2.00 -4.86 6.07
C LEU A 63 3.51 -4.87 5.83
N ASP A 64 4.24 -5.73 6.55
CA ASP A 64 5.69 -5.89 6.39
C ASP A 64 6.05 -6.36 4.98
N ALA A 65 5.34 -7.37 4.47
CA ALA A 65 5.58 -7.93 3.14
C ALA A 65 5.29 -6.95 2.02
N LEU A 66 4.32 -6.05 2.21
CA LEU A 66 3.99 -4.99 1.27
C LEU A 66 4.92 -3.78 1.41
N GLY A 67 5.69 -3.67 2.48
CA GLY A 67 6.52 -2.50 2.78
C GLY A 67 5.75 -1.33 3.39
N VAL A 68 4.49 -1.53 3.77
CA VAL A 68 3.64 -0.50 4.39
C VAL A 68 4.20 -0.09 5.74
N THR A 69 4.70 -1.05 6.55
CA THR A 69 5.33 -0.79 7.84
C THR A 69 6.49 0.19 7.71
N ALA A 70 7.43 -0.09 6.81
CA ALA A 70 8.57 0.77 6.55
C ALA A 70 8.15 2.17 6.05
N ALA A 71 7.14 2.24 5.18
CA ALA A 71 6.65 3.52 4.66
C ALA A 71 5.97 4.38 5.76
N LEU A 72 5.25 3.76 6.69
CA LEU A 72 4.66 4.44 7.84
C LEU A 72 5.75 4.97 8.78
N GLU A 73 6.78 4.17 9.08
CA GLU A 73 7.95 4.61 9.86
C GLU A 73 8.69 5.77 9.18
N GLU A 74 8.92 5.69 7.87
CA GLU A 74 9.54 6.76 7.08
C GLU A 74 8.69 8.05 7.07
N ALA A 75 7.36 7.92 7.11
CA ALA A 75 6.43 9.04 7.25
C ALA A 75 6.41 9.64 8.68
N GLY A 76 7.07 8.98 9.64
CA GLY A 76 7.16 9.40 11.04
C GLY A 76 6.05 8.88 11.92
N CYS A 77 5.31 7.84 11.50
CA CYS A 77 4.34 7.14 12.33
C CYS A 77 5.07 6.43 13.48
N GLY A 78 4.61 6.65 14.70
CA GLY A 78 5.19 6.09 15.93
C GLY A 78 4.13 5.46 16.84
N GLU A 79 4.60 4.86 17.93
CA GLU A 79 3.73 4.21 18.92
C GLU A 79 2.60 5.15 19.40
N GLY A 80 1.36 4.66 19.34
CA GLY A 80 0.16 5.39 19.74
C GLY A 80 -0.44 6.28 18.64
N ASP A 81 0.20 6.41 17.48
CA ASP A 81 -0.40 7.11 16.34
C ASP A 81 -1.57 6.30 15.75
N THR A 82 -2.49 6.99 15.08
CA THR A 82 -3.64 6.38 14.42
C THR A 82 -3.33 6.11 12.96
N VAL A 83 -3.56 4.88 12.50
CA VAL A 83 -3.43 4.45 11.11
C VAL A 83 -4.78 4.01 10.57
N ILE A 84 -5.22 4.65 9.48
CA ILE A 84 -6.48 4.39 8.79
C ILE A 84 -6.17 3.58 7.53
N ILE A 85 -6.86 2.46 7.35
CA ILE A 85 -6.74 1.58 6.18
C ILE A 85 -8.14 1.18 5.73
N GLY A 86 -8.62 1.82 4.66
CA GLY A 86 -10.01 1.68 4.22
C GLY A 86 -10.99 2.14 5.30
N GLU A 87 -11.86 1.23 5.76
CA GLU A 87 -12.83 1.51 6.85
C GLU A 87 -12.30 1.16 8.25
N ILE A 88 -11.06 0.67 8.35
CA ILE A 88 -10.47 0.25 9.61
C ILE A 88 -9.55 1.33 10.16
N GLU A 89 -9.72 1.65 11.44
CA GLU A 89 -8.83 2.52 12.21
C GLU A 89 -8.07 1.68 13.24
N LEU A 90 -6.76 1.83 13.29
CA LEU A 90 -5.86 1.06 14.16
C LEU A 90 -4.93 2.01 14.92
N GLU A 91 -4.64 1.65 16.16
CA GLU A 91 -3.52 2.26 16.89
C GLU A 91 -2.22 1.58 16.45
N TRP A 92 -1.21 2.38 16.12
CA TRP A 92 0.12 1.89 15.77
C TRP A 92 0.84 1.42 17.03
N ILE A 93 1.18 0.13 17.06
CA ILE A 93 1.92 -0.47 18.16
C ILE A 93 3.30 -0.85 17.63
N ASP A 94 4.32 -0.19 18.16
CA ASP A 94 5.71 -0.52 17.89
C ASP A 94 6.10 -1.72 18.76
N TRP A 95 6.04 -2.93 18.20
CA TRP A 95 6.51 -4.14 18.90
C TRP A 95 8.03 -4.24 18.79
N VAL A 96 8.75 -3.25 19.29
CA VAL A 96 10.21 -3.30 19.41
C VAL A 96 10.57 -3.83 20.79
N GLU A 97 11.09 -5.07 20.83
CA GLU A 97 11.98 -5.52 21.90
C GLU A 97 13.42 -5.03 21.66
#